data_AF-A0A932ZPK9-F1
#
_entry.id   AF-A0A932ZPK9-F1
#
_cell.length_a   1.000
_cell.length_b   1.000
_cell.length_c   1.000
_cell.angle_alpha   90.00
_cell.angle_beta   90.00
_cell.angle_gamma   90.00
#
_symmetry.space_group_name_H-M   'P 1'
#
loop_
_entity.id
_entity.type
_entity.pdbx_description
1 polymer ?
#
loop_
_entity_poly.entity_id
_entity_poly.type
_entity_poly.pdbx_seq_one_letter_code
_entity_poly.pdbx_strand_id
1 'polypeptide(L)'
;MSAPAERDVWGPYLDSLEERRDLYGRMEEVVCEQVAAIAGSPEADPLGWAHAQRELQGRIEGLDRLLEGWEGRLPPDPAREERRSTVREETRQVLERLLALQERALGVLRGSHDAVSGRLKRIHAGRSAVHAYARNLRKDVSA
;
A
#
# COMPACT_ATOMS: atom_id res chain seq x y z
N MET A 1 -53.47 3.52 -14.53
CA MET A 1 -52.50 2.55 -13.97
C MET A 1 -51.12 3.16 -14.15
N SER A 2 -50.50 3.66 -13.08
CA SER A 2 -49.14 4.21 -13.16
C SER A 2 -48.15 3.05 -13.23
N ALA A 3 -47.23 3.10 -14.19
CA ALA A 3 -46.12 2.17 -14.26
C ALA A 3 -45.32 2.22 -12.93
N PRO A 4 -44.83 1.07 -12.42
CA PRO A 4 -43.94 1.09 -11.26
C PRO A 4 -42.70 1.92 -11.63
N ALA A 5 -42.39 2.92 -10.82
CA ALA A 5 -41.18 3.72 -11.00
C ALA A 5 -39.97 2.79 -11.03
N GLU A 6 -39.29 2.67 -12.18
CA GLU A 6 -38.01 1.98 -12.26
C GLU A 6 -37.10 2.59 -11.21
N ARG A 7 -36.67 1.74 -10.26
CA ARG A 7 -35.78 2.14 -9.18
C ARG A 7 -34.49 2.63 -9.85
N ASP A 8 -34.05 3.86 -9.59
CA ASP A 8 -32.80 4.38 -10.15
C ASP A 8 -31.61 3.55 -9.60
N VAL A 9 -31.14 2.59 -10.40
CA VAL A 9 -29.99 1.72 -10.11
C VAL A 9 -28.67 2.35 -10.54
N TRP A 10 -28.70 3.50 -11.19
CA TRP A 10 -27.47 4.14 -11.64
C TRP A 10 -26.88 5.08 -10.60
N GLY A 11 -27.71 5.81 -9.86
CA GLY A 11 -27.25 6.74 -8.82
C GLY A 11 -26.33 6.05 -7.81
N PRO A 12 -26.80 5.03 -7.07
CA PRO A 12 -25.97 4.40 -6.06
C PRO A 12 -24.80 3.58 -6.65
N TYR A 13 -24.88 3.17 -7.93
CA TYR A 13 -23.75 2.55 -8.63
C TYR A 13 -22.60 3.53 -8.83
N LEU A 14 -22.91 4.72 -9.34
CA LEU A 14 -21.92 5.77 -9.55
C LEU A 14 -21.35 6.25 -8.21
N ASP A 15 -22.19 6.42 -7.20
CA ASP A 15 -21.75 6.75 -5.84
C ASP A 15 -20.76 5.69 -5.30
N SER A 16 -21.05 4.41 -5.51
CA SER A 16 -20.17 3.31 -5.09
C SER A 16 -18.84 3.29 -5.86
N LEU A 17 -18.85 3.65 -7.15
CA LEU A 17 -17.63 3.77 -7.95
C LEU A 17 -16.76 4.95 -7.48
N GLU A 18 -17.39 6.08 -7.18
CA GLU A 18 -16.71 7.27 -6.67
C GLU A 18 -16.15 7.02 -5.28
N GLU A 19 -16.91 6.37 -4.38
CA GLU A 19 -16.40 5.95 -3.07
C GLU A 19 -15.19 5.02 -3.23
N ARG A 20 -15.25 4.05 -4.16
CA ARG A 20 -14.12 3.14 -4.39
C ARG A 20 -12.88 3.90 -4.85
N ARG A 21 -13.02 4.85 -5.78
CA ARG A 21 -11.92 5.73 -6.21
C ARG A 21 -11.31 6.47 -5.02
N ASP A 22 -12.16 7.06 -4.17
CA ASP A 22 -11.71 7.85 -3.03
C ASP A 22 -11.00 6.99 -1.97
N LEU A 23 -11.44 5.75 -1.77
CA LEU A 23 -10.75 4.79 -0.90
C LEU A 23 -9.36 4.43 -1.42
N TYR A 24 -9.19 4.25 -2.73
CA TYR A 24 -7.86 4.09 -3.31
C TYR A 24 -7.00 5.35 -3.16
N GLY A 25 -7.59 6.54 -3.26
CA GLY A 25 -6.88 7.80 -2.98
C GLY A 25 -6.38 7.88 -1.54
N ARG A 26 -7.20 7.48 -0.55
CA ARG A 26 -6.77 7.40 0.86
C ARG A 26 -5.68 6.34 1.07
N MET A 27 -5.75 5.22 0.35
CA MET A 27 -4.69 4.22 0.38
C MET A 27 -3.37 4.79 -0.14
N GLU A 28 -3.43 5.61 -1.20
CA GLU A 28 -2.28 6.34 -1.76
C GLU A 28 -1.63 7.27 -0.74
N GLU A 29 -2.43 8.01 0.02
CA GLU A 29 -1.98 8.90 1.10
C GLU A 29 -1.25 8.13 2.21
N VAL A 30 -1.84 7.03 2.70
CA VAL A 30 -1.22 6.20 3.74
C VAL A 30 0.12 5.61 3.27
N VAL A 31 0.20 5.15 2.01
CA VAL A 31 1.47 4.65 1.45
C VAL A 31 2.49 5.77 1.27
N CYS A 32 2.08 6.98 0.88
CA CYS A 32 2.98 8.13 0.81
C CYS A 32 3.60 8.45 2.17
N GLU A 33 2.81 8.47 3.23
CA GLU A 33 3.29 8.69 4.61
C GLU A 33 4.28 7.60 5.03
N GLN A 34 3.96 6.32 4.77
CA GLN A 34 4.85 5.19 5.02
C GLN A 34 6.21 5.40 4.34
N VAL A 35 6.22 5.75 3.06
CA VAL A 35 7.46 5.97 2.28
C VAL A 35 8.27 7.13 2.85
N ALA A 36 7.61 8.24 3.18
CA ALA A 36 8.28 9.41 3.76
C ALA A 36 8.94 9.09 5.11
N ALA A 37 8.29 8.29 5.95
CA ALA A 37 8.85 7.90 7.23
C ALA A 37 10.01 6.91 7.10
N ILE A 38 9.90 5.90 6.22
CA ILE A 38 11.02 4.97 5.93
C ILE A 38 12.24 5.75 5.40
N ALA A 39 12.01 6.85 4.66
CA ALA A 39 13.07 7.70 4.14
C ALA A 39 13.75 8.60 5.20
N GLY A 40 13.32 8.60 6.47
CA GLY A 40 14.05 9.23 7.57
C GLY A 40 13.25 10.13 8.51
N SER A 41 11.91 10.10 8.51
CA SER A 41 11.13 10.81 9.53
C SER A 41 11.09 10.00 10.84
N PRO A 42 11.39 10.60 12.01
CA PRO A 42 11.41 9.92 13.29
C PRO A 42 10.02 9.54 13.84
N GLU A 43 8.94 10.10 13.30
CA GLU A 43 7.55 9.84 13.72
C GLU A 43 6.91 8.74 12.87
N ALA A 44 7.46 7.52 12.93
CA ALA A 44 6.87 6.38 12.24
C ALA A 44 5.83 5.67 13.13
N ASP A 45 4.62 5.46 12.62
CA ASP A 45 3.61 4.56 13.21
C ASP A 45 3.29 3.38 12.27
N PRO A 46 4.17 2.37 12.18
CA PRO A 46 3.97 1.22 11.30
C PRO A 46 2.70 0.42 11.59
N LEU A 47 2.27 0.40 12.86
CA LEU A 47 1.08 -0.33 13.27
C LEU A 47 -0.18 0.43 12.86
N GLY A 48 -0.23 1.74 13.09
CA GLY A 48 -1.32 2.61 12.64
C GLY A 48 -1.53 2.51 11.14
N TRP A 49 -0.47 2.59 10.34
CA TRP A 49 -0.61 2.46 8.89
C TRP A 49 -1.07 1.06 8.45
N ALA A 50 -0.55 -0.01 9.07
CA ALA A 50 -1.00 -1.37 8.75
C ALA A 50 -2.49 -1.57 9.07
N HIS A 51 -2.96 -0.99 10.18
CA HIS A 51 -4.38 -0.99 10.51
C HIS A 51 -5.22 -0.19 9.51
N ALA A 52 -4.78 1.03 9.17
CA ALA A 52 -5.46 1.86 8.18
C ALA A 52 -5.55 1.19 6.80
N GLN A 53 -4.45 0.58 6.33
CA GLN A 53 -4.43 -0.17 5.07
C GLN A 53 -5.40 -1.36 5.09
N ARG A 54 -5.42 -2.14 6.18
CA ARG A 54 -6.34 -3.27 6.31
C ARG A 54 -7.81 -2.81 6.30
N GLU A 55 -8.13 -1.72 6.99
CA GLU A 55 -9.49 -1.16 7.01
C GLU A 55 -9.92 -0.69 5.62
N LEU A 56 -9.07 0.10 4.95
CA LEU A 56 -9.34 0.59 3.60
C LEU A 56 -9.50 -0.57 2.61
N GLN A 57 -8.64 -1.57 2.68
CA GLN A 57 -8.72 -2.75 1.82
C GLN A 57 -10.02 -3.53 2.04
N GLY A 58 -10.43 -3.76 3.30
CA GLY A 58 -11.70 -4.43 3.58
C GLY A 58 -12.92 -3.68 3.03
N ARG A 59 -12.90 -2.33 3.06
CA ARG A 59 -13.95 -1.50 2.46
C ARG A 59 -13.96 -1.58 0.94
N ILE A 60 -12.80 -1.53 0.30
CA ILE A 60 -12.65 -1.69 -1.15
C ILE A 60 -13.19 -3.05 -1.59
N GLU A 61 -12.79 -4.14 -0.92
CA GLU A 61 -13.29 -5.50 -1.20
C GLU A 61 -14.81 -5.64 -0.97
N GLY A 62 -15.37 -4.84 -0.06
CA GLY A 62 -16.82 -4.71 0.12
C GLY A 62 -17.49 -4.04 -1.08
N LEU A 63 -16.96 -2.91 -1.53
CA LEU A 63 -17.47 -2.18 -2.69
C LEU A 63 -17.30 -2.96 -3.98
N ASP A 64 -16.20 -3.68 -4.18
CA ASP A 64 -15.99 -4.48 -5.40
C ASP A 64 -17.06 -5.58 -5.51
N ARG A 65 -17.34 -6.30 -4.43
CA ARG A 65 -18.43 -7.28 -4.39
C ARG A 65 -19.80 -6.66 -4.64
N LEU A 66 -20.04 -5.45 -4.12
CA LEU A 66 -21.26 -4.71 -4.41
C LEU A 66 -21.33 -4.36 -5.90
N LEU A 67 -20.29 -3.77 -6.48
CA LEU A 67 -20.23 -3.34 -7.87
C LEU A 67 -20.34 -4.50 -8.87
N GLU A 68 -19.70 -5.64 -8.59
CA GLU A 68 -19.87 -6.90 -9.34
C GLU A 68 -21.33 -7.33 -9.35
N GLY A 69 -22.02 -7.15 -8.23
CA GLY A 69 -23.44 -7.38 -8.15
C GLY A 69 -24.24 -6.54 -9.15
N TRP A 70 -23.81 -5.34 -9.51
CA TRP A 70 -24.60 -4.43 -10.33
C TRP A 70 -24.30 -4.60 -11.83
N GLU A 71 -23.19 -5.26 -12.15
CA GLU A 71 -22.82 -5.56 -13.53
C GLU A 71 -23.87 -6.44 -14.23
N GLY A 72 -24.30 -6.01 -15.43
CA GLY A 72 -25.38 -6.64 -16.18
C GLY A 72 -26.81 -6.27 -15.74
N ARG A 73 -26.99 -5.49 -14.66
CA ARG A 73 -28.29 -5.00 -14.18
C ARG A 73 -28.56 -3.53 -14.48
N LEU A 74 -27.57 -2.81 -14.99
CA LEU A 74 -27.68 -1.39 -15.31
C LEU A 74 -28.46 -1.21 -16.63
N PRO A 75 -29.52 -0.38 -16.65
CA PRO A 75 -30.19 -0.03 -17.89
C PRO A 75 -29.25 0.81 -18.76
N PRO A 76 -29.36 0.77 -20.10
CA PRO A 76 -28.53 1.59 -20.97
C PRO A 76 -28.81 3.08 -20.74
N ASP A 77 -27.77 3.86 -20.45
CA ASP A 77 -27.83 5.31 -20.26
C ASP A 77 -26.48 5.91 -20.69
N PRO A 78 -26.38 6.52 -21.89
CA PRO A 78 -25.11 7.00 -22.43
C PRO A 78 -24.38 8.01 -21.53
N ALA A 79 -25.12 8.92 -20.88
CA ALA A 79 -24.50 9.93 -20.03
C ALA A 79 -23.93 9.32 -18.76
N ARG A 80 -24.62 8.33 -18.18
CA ARG A 80 -24.15 7.63 -16.99
C ARG A 80 -23.06 6.60 -17.31
N GLU A 81 -23.08 6.01 -18.50
CA GLU A 81 -21.99 5.19 -19.02
C GLU A 81 -20.71 6.00 -19.24
N GLU A 82 -20.83 7.22 -19.78
CA GLU A 82 -19.70 8.15 -19.89
C GLU A 82 -19.13 8.47 -18.51
N ARG A 83 -19.98 8.84 -17.54
CA ARG A 83 -19.53 9.09 -16.16
C ARG A 83 -18.85 7.87 -15.53
N ARG A 84 -19.43 6.68 -15.68
CA ARG A 84 -18.82 5.41 -15.23
C ARG A 84 -17.43 5.21 -15.84
N SER A 85 -17.28 5.48 -17.14
CA SER A 85 -16.00 5.38 -17.84
C SER A 85 -14.97 6.35 -17.25
N THR A 86 -15.34 7.61 -17.05
CA THR A 86 -14.49 8.62 -16.41
C THR A 86 -14.04 8.19 -15.01
N VAL A 87 -14.95 7.74 -14.15
CA VAL A 87 -14.59 7.33 -12.78
C VAL A 87 -13.68 6.08 -12.79
N ARG A 88 -13.90 5.15 -13.72
CA ARG A 88 -13.01 3.98 -13.88
C ARG A 88 -11.60 4.39 -14.32
N GLU A 89 -11.50 5.35 -15.21
CA GLU A 89 -10.23 5.89 -15.67
C GLU A 89 -9.50 6.65 -14.55
N GLU A 90 -10.20 7.50 -13.80
CA GLU A 90 -9.67 8.15 -12.60
C GLU A 90 -9.17 7.11 -11.58
N THR A 91 -9.95 6.06 -11.35
CA THR A 91 -9.56 4.95 -10.45
C THR A 91 -8.29 4.26 -10.95
N ARG A 92 -8.18 3.99 -12.26
CA ARG A 92 -7.00 3.39 -12.88
C ARG A 92 -5.76 4.25 -12.64
N GLN A 93 -5.86 5.56 -12.82
CA GLN A 93 -4.75 6.48 -12.58
C GLN A 93 -4.29 6.49 -11.12
N VAL A 94 -5.22 6.43 -10.16
CA VAL A 94 -4.89 6.29 -8.73
C VAL A 94 -4.15 4.98 -8.47
N LEU A 95 -4.63 3.86 -9.03
CA LEU A 95 -3.99 2.55 -8.88
C LEU A 95 -2.57 2.52 -9.46
N GLU A 96 -2.36 3.13 -10.62
CA GLU A 96 -1.03 3.22 -11.23
C GLU A 96 -0.04 3.98 -10.35
N ARG A 97 -0.47 5.10 -9.75
CA ARG A 97 0.35 5.86 -8.80
C ARG A 97 0.61 5.06 -7.52
N LEU A 98 -0.40 4.37 -6.99
CA LEU A 98 -0.27 3.51 -5.81
C LEU A 98 0.75 2.39 -6.04
N LEU A 99 0.70 1.71 -7.19
CA LEU A 99 1.65 0.66 -7.57
C LEU A 99 3.07 1.22 -7.66
N ALA A 100 3.25 2.35 -8.34
CA ALA A 100 4.56 3.01 -8.44
C ALA A 100 5.11 3.42 -7.06
N LEU A 101 4.25 3.88 -6.15
CA LEU A 101 4.62 4.19 -4.77
C LEU A 101 5.05 2.95 -3.99
N GLN A 102 4.32 1.85 -4.12
CA GLN A 102 4.68 0.58 -3.48
C GLN A 102 6.01 0.03 -3.98
N GLU A 103 6.25 0.07 -5.29
CA GLU A 103 7.53 -0.34 -5.88
C GLU A 103 8.69 0.50 -5.34
N ARG A 104 8.50 1.82 -5.24
CA ARG A 104 9.48 2.73 -4.64
C ARG A 104 9.72 2.40 -3.17
N ALA A 105 8.65 2.15 -2.39
CA ALA A 105 8.72 1.77 -0.99
C ALA A 105 9.56 0.51 -0.77
N LEU A 106 9.32 -0.54 -1.58
CA LEU A 106 10.07 -1.78 -1.56
C LEU A 106 11.54 -1.57 -1.89
N GLY A 107 11.84 -0.67 -2.84
CA GLY A 107 13.21 -0.26 -3.15
C GLY A 107 13.94 0.34 -1.95
N VAL A 108 13.30 1.27 -1.23
CA VAL A 108 13.88 1.90 -0.03
C VAL A 108 14.08 0.88 1.11
N LEU A 109 13.11 0.01 1.35
CA LEU A 109 13.20 -1.04 2.36
C LEU A 109 14.35 -2.01 2.06
N ARG A 110 14.51 -2.43 0.80
CA ARG A 110 15.59 -3.31 0.37
C ARG A 110 16.96 -2.69 0.60
N GLY A 111 17.14 -1.43 0.20
CA GLY A 111 18.39 -0.69 0.44
C GLY A 111 18.70 -0.57 1.93
N SER A 112 17.69 -0.31 2.76
CA SER A 112 17.83 -0.23 4.22
C SER A 112 18.25 -1.57 4.83
N HIS A 113 17.62 -2.67 4.41
CA HIS A 113 17.97 -4.02 4.83
C HIS A 113 19.42 -4.39 4.46
N ASP A 114 19.86 -4.08 3.24
CA ASP A 114 21.22 -4.36 2.78
C ASP A 114 22.27 -3.56 3.56
N ALA A 115 21.97 -2.29 3.88
CA ALA A 115 22.83 -1.45 4.70
C ALA A 115 22.99 -2.01 6.13
N VAL A 116 21.88 -2.40 6.78
CA VAL A 116 21.90 -3.02 8.12
C VAL A 116 22.66 -4.34 8.09
N SER A 117 22.40 -5.19 7.09
CA SER A 117 23.09 -6.48 6.91
C SER A 117 24.60 -6.29 6.72
N GLY A 118 25.02 -5.33 5.89
CA GLY A 118 26.43 -5.00 5.70
C GLY A 118 27.09 -4.50 6.98
N ARG A 119 26.38 -3.71 7.79
CA ARG A 119 26.87 -3.19 9.07
C ARG A 119 27.03 -4.31 10.11
N LEU A 120 26.08 -5.25 10.17
CA LEU A 120 26.17 -6.45 11.02
C LEU A 120 27.35 -7.34 10.64
N LYS A 121 27.58 -7.58 9.34
CA LYS A 121 28.75 -8.33 8.85
C LYS A 121 30.06 -7.68 9.30
N ARG A 122 30.18 -6.35 9.21
CA ARG A 122 31.37 -5.62 9.68
C ARG A 122 31.58 -5.74 11.19
N ILE A 123 30.52 -5.59 11.98
CA ILE A 123 30.58 -5.77 13.45
C ILE A 123 31.03 -7.19 13.80
N HIS A 124 30.47 -8.19 13.12
CA HIS A 124 30.83 -9.59 13.34
C HIS A 124 32.30 -9.86 12.98
N ALA A 125 32.79 -9.36 11.83
CA ALA A 125 34.19 -9.49 11.43
C ALA A 125 35.13 -8.83 12.46
N GLY A 126 34.81 -7.63 12.93
CA GLY A 126 35.57 -6.93 13.97
C GLY A 126 35.62 -7.73 15.27
N ARG A 127 34.47 -8.26 15.73
CA ARG A 127 34.40 -9.11 16.93
C ARG A 127 35.25 -10.37 16.78
N SER A 128 35.21 -11.03 15.62
CA SER A 128 36.04 -12.21 15.34
C SER A 128 37.54 -11.89 15.34
N ALA A 129 37.95 -10.74 14.80
CA ALA A 129 39.33 -10.29 14.84
C ALA A 129 39.82 -10.03 16.28
N VAL A 130 38.99 -9.36 17.11
CA VAL A 130 39.29 -9.14 18.52
C VAL A 130 39.43 -10.46 19.29
N HIS A 131 38.55 -11.43 19.05
CA HIS A 131 38.66 -12.77 19.67
C HIS A 131 39.90 -13.54 19.22
N ALA A 132 40.30 -13.41 17.95
CA ALA A 132 41.53 -14.01 17.45
C ALA A 132 42.77 -13.38 18.11
N TYR A 133 42.80 -12.04 18.22
CA TYR A 133 43.87 -11.31 18.88
C TYR A 133 44.01 -11.69 20.36
N ALA A 134 42.90 -11.72 21.10
CA ALA A 134 42.89 -12.11 22.51
C ALA A 134 43.37 -13.56 22.74
N ARG A 135 43.01 -14.49 21.83
CA ARG A 135 43.51 -15.88 21.89
C ARG A 135 45.02 -15.97 21.67
N ASN A 136 45.58 -15.18 20.75
CA ASN A 136 47.02 -15.17 20.48
C ASN A 136 47.80 -14.58 21.66
N LEU A 137 47.36 -13.43 22.19
CA LEU A 137 47.93 -12.85 23.42
C LEU A 137 48.00 -13.84 24.58
N ARG A 138 46.94 -14.62 24.79
CA ARG A 138 46.91 -15.63 25.86
C ARG A 138 47.93 -16.74 25.66
N LYS A 139 48.21 -17.14 24.41
CA LYS A 139 49.24 -18.14 24.10
C LYS A 139 50.64 -17.60 24.38
N ASP A 140 50.89 -16.35 24.01
CA ASP A 140 52.21 -15.71 24.20
C ASP A 140 52.57 -15.48 25.67
N VAL A 141 51.57 -15.30 26.54
CA VAL A 141 51.75 -15.14 28.00
C VAL A 141 51.91 -16.48 28.73
N SER A 142 51.55 -17.60 28.10
CA SER A 142 51.57 -18.94 28.71
C SER A 142 52.76 -19.81 28.24
N ALA A 143 53.63 -19.27 27.39
CA ALA A 143 54.84 -19.90 26.86
C ALA A 143 56.08 -19.33 27.57
#